data_AF-A0A5C0WDU6-F1
#
_entry.id   AF-A0A5C0WDU6-F1
#
_cell.length_a   1.000
_cell.length_b   1.000
_cell.length_c   1.000
_cell.angle_alpha   90.00
_cell.angle_beta   90.00
_cell.angle_gamma   90.00
#
_symmetry.space_group_name_H-M   'P 1'
#
loop_
_entity.id
_entity.type
_entity.pdbx_description
1 polymer ?
#
loop_
_entity_poly.entity_id
_entity_poly.type
_entity_poly.pdbx_seq_one_letter_code
_entity_poly.pdbx_strand_id
1 'polypeptide(L)'
;MIWKEIRSTLRENKEINEFRKQKFTKQNLKHNLVELSSRGLIVYLTENFPRDGQDYTAYKKKMMILKSLDTEDISGAIARMDRINHVNDQKRLLFFIRIISTIIVAATTAILRKIDIDPSTSNLDIVATIVMICTVPVFIYLMISLATIMDSFSKATVNYFKDLLIIARNEKKNDIEIV
;
A
#
# COMPACT_ATOMS: atom_id res chain seq x y z
N MET A 1 -10.19 -20.40 10.12
CA MET A 1 -9.41 -19.16 9.98
C MET A 1 -9.06 -18.86 8.52
N ILE A 2 -8.37 -19.76 7.81
CA ILE A 2 -7.99 -19.61 6.39
C ILE A 2 -9.18 -19.33 5.44
N TRP A 3 -10.30 -20.03 5.63
CA TRP A 3 -11.51 -19.86 4.81
C TRP A 3 -12.14 -18.45 4.89
N LYS A 4 -11.97 -17.74 6.02
CA LYS A 4 -12.49 -16.38 6.21
C LYS A 4 -11.64 -15.37 5.42
N GLU A 5 -10.33 -15.58 5.40
CA GLU A 5 -9.35 -14.75 4.70
C GLU A 5 -9.45 -14.89 3.17
N ILE A 6 -9.68 -16.11 2.69
CA ILE A 6 -9.92 -16.36 1.27
C ILE A 6 -11.21 -15.65 0.83
N ARG A 7 -12.26 -15.71 1.67
CA ARG A 7 -13.55 -15.08 1.37
C ARG A 7 -13.46 -13.55 1.37
N SER A 8 -12.72 -12.93 2.28
CA SER A 8 -12.50 -11.48 2.27
C SER A 8 -11.76 -11.05 1.00
N THR A 9 -10.68 -11.76 0.64
CA THR A 9 -9.90 -11.50 -0.57
C THR A 9 -10.74 -11.61 -1.85
N LEU A 10 -11.58 -12.64 -1.95
CA LEU A 10 -12.49 -12.81 -3.09
C LEU A 10 -13.51 -11.66 -3.19
N ARG A 11 -14.02 -11.19 -2.04
CA ARG A 11 -14.95 -10.06 -1.99
C ARG A 11 -14.27 -8.77 -2.47
N GLU A 12 -13.07 -8.48 -1.98
CA GLU A 12 -12.28 -7.31 -2.41
C GLU A 12 -11.96 -7.36 -3.92
N ASN A 13 -11.57 -8.53 -4.44
CA ASN A 13 -11.31 -8.68 -5.88
C ASN A 13 -12.57 -8.49 -6.73
N LYS A 14 -13.72 -8.98 -6.25
CA LYS A 14 -15.01 -8.74 -6.92
C LYS A 14 -15.32 -7.24 -6.92
N GLU A 15 -15.18 -6.57 -5.79
CA GLU A 15 -15.38 -5.13 -5.65
C GLU A 15 -14.47 -4.32 -6.59
N ILE A 16 -13.19 -4.72 -6.70
CA ILE A 16 -12.23 -4.12 -7.64
C ILE A 16 -12.70 -4.25 -9.10
N ASN A 17 -13.12 -5.44 -9.49
CA ASN A 17 -13.62 -5.68 -10.85
C ASN A 17 -14.91 -4.92 -11.15
N GLU A 18 -15.75 -4.69 -10.13
CA GLU A 18 -16.97 -3.90 -10.29
C GLU A 18 -16.68 -2.42 -10.48
N PHE A 19 -15.82 -1.80 -9.66
CA PHE A 19 -15.52 -0.37 -9.85
C PHE A 19 -14.77 -0.10 -11.15
N ARG A 20 -13.94 -1.03 -11.64
CA ARG A 20 -13.20 -0.87 -12.91
C ARG A 20 -14.11 -0.73 -14.13
N LYS A 21 -15.33 -1.24 -14.06
CA LYS A 21 -16.35 -1.08 -15.10
C LYS A 21 -17.07 0.26 -15.00
N GLN A 22 -16.95 0.95 -13.87
CA GLN A 22 -17.63 2.22 -13.63
C GLN A 22 -16.87 3.39 -14.26
N LYS A 23 -17.61 4.38 -14.75
CA LYS A 23 -17.02 5.66 -15.16
C LYS A 23 -16.76 6.53 -13.93
N PHE A 24 -15.69 7.34 -13.97
CA PHE A 24 -15.40 8.31 -12.93
C PHE A 24 -16.42 9.47 -12.99
N THR A 25 -17.40 9.47 -12.10
CA THR A 25 -18.48 10.48 -12.00
C THR A 25 -18.62 10.95 -10.55
N LYS A 26 -19.30 12.08 -10.29
CA LYS A 26 -19.54 12.59 -8.92
C LYS A 26 -20.19 11.53 -8.03
N GLN A 27 -21.24 10.87 -8.54
CA GLN A 27 -21.98 9.86 -7.81
C GLN A 27 -21.13 8.63 -7.49
N ASN A 28 -20.41 8.10 -8.48
CA ASN A 28 -19.54 6.94 -8.27
C ASN A 28 -18.38 7.28 -7.34
N LEU A 29 -17.81 8.48 -7.44
CA LEU A 29 -16.78 8.94 -6.52
C LEU A 29 -17.30 9.00 -5.09
N LYS A 30 -18.46 9.63 -4.85
CA LYS A 30 -19.08 9.71 -3.51
C LYS A 30 -19.33 8.33 -2.92
N HIS A 31 -19.95 7.44 -3.69
CA HIS A 31 -20.24 6.07 -3.29
C HIS A 31 -18.96 5.30 -2.98
N ASN A 32 -17.97 5.34 -3.87
CA ASN A 32 -16.71 4.60 -3.72
C ASN A 32 -15.87 5.11 -2.54
N LEU A 33 -15.92 6.42 -2.25
CA LEU A 33 -15.25 7.01 -1.08
C LEU A 33 -15.81 6.53 0.26
N VAL A 34 -17.04 6.02 0.30
CA VAL A 34 -17.70 5.52 1.52
C VAL A 34 -17.70 4.00 1.58
N GLU A 35 -18.07 3.34 0.48
CA GLU A 35 -18.38 1.90 0.49
C GLU A 35 -17.18 1.00 0.25
N LEU A 36 -16.20 1.42 -0.57
CA LEU A 36 -15.09 0.55 -0.93
C LEU A 36 -14.29 0.10 0.29
N SER A 37 -13.90 -1.17 0.35
CA SER A 37 -12.89 -1.63 1.32
C SER A 37 -11.61 -0.78 1.26
N SER A 38 -10.82 -0.69 2.35
CA SER A 38 -9.57 0.10 2.33
C SER A 38 -8.66 -0.28 1.17
N ARG A 39 -8.53 -1.57 0.88
CA ARG A 39 -7.76 -2.08 -0.26
C ARG A 39 -8.40 -1.67 -1.58
N GLY A 40 -9.70 -1.91 -1.77
CA GLY A 40 -10.41 -1.51 -2.98
C GLY A 40 -10.32 -0.01 -3.25
N LEU A 41 -10.41 0.80 -2.19
CA LEU A 41 -10.25 2.24 -2.24
C LEU A 41 -8.84 2.67 -2.64
N ILE A 42 -7.80 2.05 -2.07
CA ILE A 42 -6.41 2.32 -2.48
C ILE A 42 -6.24 2.02 -3.97
N VAL A 43 -6.69 0.86 -4.46
CA VAL A 43 -6.59 0.51 -5.88
C VAL A 43 -7.38 1.50 -6.74
N TYR A 44 -8.61 1.84 -6.34
CA TYR A 44 -9.44 2.83 -7.03
C TYR A 44 -8.73 4.19 -7.14
N LEU A 45 -8.09 4.65 -6.07
CA LEU A 45 -7.34 5.90 -6.06
C LEU A 45 -6.07 5.81 -6.91
N THR A 46 -5.33 4.71 -6.87
CA THR A 46 -4.14 4.50 -7.70
C THR A 46 -4.48 4.53 -9.19
N GLU A 47 -5.61 3.95 -9.59
CA GLU A 47 -6.04 3.95 -10.99
C GLU A 47 -6.57 5.31 -11.45
N ASN A 48 -7.27 6.05 -10.58
CA ASN A 48 -7.84 7.34 -10.94
C ASN A 48 -6.87 8.52 -10.74
N PHE A 49 -5.93 8.40 -9.81
CA PHE A 49 -4.93 9.41 -9.46
C PHE A 49 -3.55 8.75 -9.38
N PRO A 50 -3.00 8.32 -10.53
CA PRO A 50 -1.74 7.60 -10.57
C PRO A 50 -0.56 8.48 -10.18
N ARG A 51 0.45 7.83 -9.59
CA ARG A 51 1.70 8.49 -9.14
C ARG A 51 2.57 8.96 -10.31
N ASP A 52 2.68 8.15 -11.35
CA ASP A 52 3.62 8.36 -12.46
C ASP A 52 3.14 9.42 -13.46
N GLY A 53 2.16 10.23 -13.05
CA GLY A 53 1.50 11.22 -13.87
C GLY A 53 0.28 10.67 -14.61
N GLN A 54 -0.54 11.58 -15.10
CA GLN A 54 -1.66 11.26 -15.98
C GLN A 54 -1.83 12.38 -17.00
N ASP A 55 -2.53 12.08 -18.09
CA ASP A 55 -2.90 13.09 -19.08
C ASP A 55 -3.57 14.30 -18.42
N TYR A 56 -3.14 15.51 -18.80
CA TYR A 56 -3.60 16.75 -18.17
C TYR A 56 -5.10 16.97 -18.34
N THR A 57 -5.66 16.60 -19.50
CA THR A 57 -7.10 16.74 -19.76
C THR A 57 -7.91 15.79 -18.88
N ALA A 58 -7.44 14.55 -18.74
CA ALA A 58 -8.04 13.57 -17.83
C ALA A 58 -7.96 14.02 -16.37
N TYR A 59 -6.79 14.50 -15.93
CA TYR A 59 -6.59 15.06 -14.59
C TYR A 59 -7.58 16.20 -14.30
N LYS A 60 -7.66 17.18 -15.20
CA LYS A 60 -8.50 18.36 -15.02
C LYS A 60 -9.99 17.98 -14.90
N LYS A 61 -10.46 17.04 -15.71
CA LYS A 61 -11.84 16.51 -15.62
C LYS A 61 -12.11 15.84 -14.27
N LYS A 62 -11.18 15.00 -13.80
CA LYS A 62 -11.32 14.33 -12.49
C LYS A 62 -11.29 15.33 -11.34
N MET A 63 -10.43 16.35 -11.42
CA MET A 63 -10.35 17.42 -10.42
C MET A 63 -11.63 18.25 -10.38
N MET A 64 -12.26 18.57 -11.52
CA MET A 64 -13.58 19.23 -11.54
C MET A 64 -14.65 18.40 -10.83
N ILE A 65 -14.66 17.08 -11.04
CA ILE A 65 -15.57 16.18 -10.34
C ILE A 65 -15.29 16.16 -8.83
N LEU A 66 -14.02 16.14 -8.43
CA LEU A 66 -13.62 16.21 -7.02
C LEU A 66 -14.11 17.51 -6.36
N LYS A 67 -13.89 18.66 -7.02
CA LYS A 67 -14.36 19.98 -6.56
C LYS A 67 -15.88 20.09 -6.48
N SER A 68 -16.60 19.32 -7.31
CA SER A 68 -18.07 19.28 -7.28
C SER A 68 -18.65 18.55 -6.07
N LEU A 69 -17.85 17.86 -5.27
CA LEU A 69 -18.31 17.19 -4.04
C LEU A 69 -18.79 18.19 -2.99
N ASP A 70 -19.71 17.74 -2.14
CA ASP A 70 -20.25 18.56 -1.06
C ASP A 70 -19.25 18.64 0.10
N THR A 71 -19.28 19.70 0.90
CA THR A 71 -18.27 19.95 1.94
C THR A 71 -18.27 18.84 3.00
N GLU A 72 -19.44 18.27 3.28
CA GLU A 72 -19.62 17.13 4.16
C GLU A 72 -18.99 15.86 3.58
N ASP A 73 -19.20 15.59 2.29
CA ASP A 73 -18.61 14.44 1.59
C ASP A 73 -17.07 14.54 1.58
N ILE A 74 -16.53 15.74 1.33
CA ILE A 74 -15.09 16.00 1.35
C ILE A 74 -14.54 15.78 2.76
N SER A 75 -15.19 16.32 3.79
CA SER A 75 -14.76 16.19 5.18
C SER A 75 -14.80 14.73 5.66
N GLY A 76 -15.86 13.99 5.31
CA GLY A 76 -15.99 12.57 5.61
C GLY A 76 -14.92 11.73 4.91
N ALA A 77 -14.63 12.03 3.64
CA ALA A 77 -13.56 11.37 2.90
C ALA A 77 -12.18 11.64 3.52
N ILE A 78 -11.87 12.88 3.91
CA ILE A 78 -10.62 13.23 4.61
C ILE A 78 -10.47 12.40 5.90
N ALA A 79 -11.51 12.36 6.73
CA ALA A 79 -11.48 11.59 7.98
C ALA A 79 -11.25 10.09 7.73
N ARG A 80 -11.82 9.53 6.67
CA ARG A 80 -11.58 8.14 6.27
C ARG A 80 -10.14 7.91 5.81
N MET A 81 -9.57 8.82 5.01
CA MET A 81 -8.17 8.74 4.58
C MET A 81 -7.22 8.80 5.79
N ASP A 82 -7.50 9.67 6.76
CA ASP A 82 -6.72 9.73 8.01
C ASP A 82 -6.80 8.43 8.82
N ARG A 83 -7.99 7.82 8.90
CA ARG A 83 -8.16 6.52 9.56
C ARG A 83 -7.36 5.41 8.86
N ILE A 84 -7.37 5.36 7.52
CA ILE A 84 -6.59 4.39 6.74
C ILE A 84 -5.08 4.59 6.99
N ASN A 85 -4.64 5.84 7.03
CA ASN A 85 -3.24 6.19 7.33
C ASN A 85 -2.82 5.84 8.76
N HIS A 86 -3.71 6.02 9.73
CA HIS A 86 -3.43 5.79 11.15
C HIS A 86 -3.28 4.30 11.50
N VAL A 87 -4.06 3.44 10.84
CA VAL A 87 -3.90 1.97 10.97
C VAL A 87 -2.54 1.51 10.43
N ASN A 88 -1.92 2.31 9.56
CA ASN A 88 -0.73 1.93 8.81
C ASN A 88 0.58 2.56 9.34
N ASP A 89 0.87 2.31 10.62
CA ASP A 89 2.00 2.91 11.31
C ASP A 89 3.34 2.23 10.95
N GLN A 90 3.84 2.55 9.75
CA GLN A 90 5.04 2.01 9.10
C GLN A 90 6.31 2.03 9.94
N LYS A 91 6.44 2.95 10.90
CA LYS A 91 7.61 3.02 11.78
C LYS A 91 7.79 1.73 12.58
N ARG A 92 6.66 1.12 12.98
CA ARG A 92 6.65 -0.14 13.70
C ARG A 92 7.07 -1.30 12.80
N LEU A 93 6.65 -1.30 11.53
CA LEU A 93 6.97 -2.34 10.56
C LEU A 93 8.45 -2.29 10.12
N LEU A 94 9.00 -1.10 9.86
CA LEU A 94 10.42 -0.91 9.57
C LEU A 94 11.31 -1.31 10.75
N PHE A 95 10.89 -1.03 11.98
CA PHE A 95 11.58 -1.48 13.19
C PHE A 95 11.64 -3.01 13.27
N PHE A 96 10.52 -3.71 13.00
CA PHE A 96 10.48 -5.17 12.97
C PHE A 96 11.33 -5.76 11.85
N ILE A 97 11.40 -5.15 10.67
CA ILE A 97 12.30 -5.61 9.58
C ILE A 97 13.75 -5.57 10.04
N ARG A 98 14.19 -4.47 10.66
CA ARG A 98 15.59 -4.32 11.10
C ARG A 98 15.94 -5.38 12.14
N ILE A 99 15.04 -5.61 13.09
CA ILE A 99 15.20 -6.66 14.11
C ILE A 99 15.27 -8.05 13.48
N ILE A 100 14.32 -8.38 12.60
CA ILE A 100 14.29 -9.68 11.91
C ILE A 100 15.54 -9.88 11.04
N SER A 101 15.99 -8.83 10.35
CA SER A 101 17.24 -8.87 9.58
C SER A 101 18.45 -9.14 10.49
N THR A 102 18.53 -8.51 11.66
CA THR A 102 19.61 -8.76 12.63
C THR A 102 19.55 -10.19 13.17
N ILE A 103 18.36 -10.70 13.49
CA ILE A 103 18.16 -12.08 13.96
C ILE A 103 18.58 -13.09 12.87
N ILE A 104 18.18 -12.85 11.62
CA ILE A 104 18.55 -13.68 10.47
C ILE A 104 20.07 -13.73 10.33
N VAL A 105 20.74 -12.57 10.32
CA VAL A 105 22.20 -12.50 10.18
C VAL A 105 22.89 -13.21 11.34
N ALA A 106 22.41 -13.01 12.57
CA ALA A 106 22.96 -13.66 13.76
C ALA A 106 22.79 -15.19 13.71
N ALA A 107 21.61 -15.68 13.32
CA ALA A 107 21.32 -17.10 13.18
C ALA A 107 22.19 -17.74 12.09
N THR A 108 22.27 -17.13 10.91
CA THR A 108 23.11 -17.61 9.81
C THR A 108 24.59 -17.64 10.21
N THR A 109 25.07 -16.60 10.90
CA THR A 109 26.46 -16.55 11.39
C THR A 109 26.74 -17.62 12.44
N ALA A 110 25.79 -17.88 13.35
CA ALA A 110 25.94 -18.91 14.37
C ALA A 110 25.93 -20.32 13.77
N ILE A 111 25.12 -20.57 12.74
CA ILE A 111 25.12 -21.84 11.99
C ILE A 111 26.45 -22.01 11.26
N LEU A 112 26.90 -21.00 10.52
CA LEU A 112 28.18 -21.02 9.79
C LEU A 112 29.37 -21.34 10.69
N ARG A 113 29.40 -20.81 11.93
CA ARG A 113 30.48 -21.09 12.90
C ARG A 113 30.48 -22.51 13.46
N LYS A 114 29.37 -23.25 13.35
CA LYS A 114 29.24 -24.63 13.85
C LYS A 114 29.42 -25.69 12.78
N ILE A 115 29.61 -25.29 11.52
CA ILE A 115 29.87 -26.23 10.43
C ILE A 115 31.35 -26.59 10.51
N ASP A 116 31.65 -27.82 10.92
CA ASP A 116 32.96 -28.41 10.70
C ASP A 116 33.07 -28.76 9.22
N ILE A 117 33.97 -28.07 8.52
CA ILE A 117 34.26 -28.35 7.12
C ILE A 117 35.33 -29.43 7.12
N ASP A 118 34.97 -30.65 6.73
CA ASP A 118 35.93 -31.72 6.53
C ASP A 118 36.95 -31.29 5.46
N PRO A 119 38.26 -31.42 5.69
CA PRO A 119 39.29 -31.06 4.72
C PRO A 119 39.21 -31.83 3.39
N SER A 120 38.46 -32.93 3.32
CA SER A 120 38.18 -33.69 2.10
C SER A 120 36.98 -33.17 1.29
N THR A 121 36.20 -32.23 1.84
CA THR A 121 35.00 -31.69 1.20
C THR A 121 35.38 -30.83 0.00
N SER A 122 34.69 -31.01 -1.14
CA SER A 122 34.94 -30.16 -2.31
C SER A 122 34.45 -28.73 -2.04
N ASN A 123 35.10 -27.74 -2.67
CA ASN A 123 34.66 -26.34 -2.61
C ASN A 123 33.21 -26.16 -3.07
N LEU A 124 32.72 -27.02 -3.96
CA LEU A 124 31.34 -27.01 -4.46
C LEU A 124 30.33 -27.37 -3.37
N ASP A 125 30.63 -28.37 -2.54
CA ASP A 125 29.73 -28.82 -1.47
C ASP A 125 29.65 -27.79 -0.33
N ILE A 126 30.76 -27.11 -0.04
CA ILE A 126 30.81 -25.99 0.91
C ILE A 126 29.92 -24.84 0.41
N VAL A 127 30.08 -24.45 -0.86
CA VAL A 127 29.25 -23.41 -1.48
C VAL A 127 27.77 -23.80 -1.49
N ALA A 128 27.44 -25.05 -1.82
CA ALA A 128 26.06 -25.54 -1.81
C ALA A 128 25.43 -25.47 -0.42
N THR A 129 26.20 -25.82 0.62
CA THR A 129 25.75 -25.76 2.02
C THR A 129 25.48 -24.32 2.45
N ILE A 130 26.38 -23.38 2.13
CA ILE A 130 26.21 -21.95 2.43
C ILE A 130 24.97 -21.40 1.71
N VAL A 131 24.81 -21.71 0.42
CA VAL A 131 23.65 -21.26 -0.37
C VAL A 131 22.35 -21.78 0.24
N MET A 132 22.28 -23.07 0.60
CA MET A 132 21.08 -23.64 1.23
C MET A 132 20.71 -22.93 2.54
N ILE A 133 21.68 -22.63 3.40
CA ILE A 133 21.46 -21.95 4.68
C ILE A 133 21.02 -20.49 4.47
N CYS A 134 21.62 -19.79 3.51
CA CYS A 134 21.34 -18.38 3.25
C CYS A 134 20.07 -18.15 2.42
N THR A 135 19.59 -19.13 1.67
CA THR A 135 18.46 -18.97 0.74
C THR A 135 17.15 -18.65 1.47
N VAL A 136 16.76 -19.46 2.46
CA VAL A 136 15.48 -19.28 3.18
C VAL A 136 15.38 -17.91 3.85
N PRO A 137 16.40 -17.43 4.60
CA PRO A 137 16.33 -16.11 5.22
C PRO A 137 16.32 -14.95 4.22
N VAL A 138 17.02 -15.07 3.08
CA VAL A 138 16.98 -14.06 2.01
C VAL A 138 15.59 -13.98 1.40
N PHE A 139 14.93 -15.11 1.12
CA PHE A 139 13.56 -15.12 0.63
C PHE A 139 12.58 -14.48 1.62
N ILE A 140 12.70 -14.79 2.91
CA ILE A 140 11.88 -14.16 3.95
C ILE A 140 12.10 -12.66 3.99
N TYR A 141 13.36 -12.21 3.94
CA TYR A 141 13.70 -10.78 3.90
C TYR A 141 13.06 -10.09 2.69
N LEU A 142 13.21 -10.65 1.49
CA LEU A 142 12.63 -10.11 0.25
C LEU A 142 11.11 -9.98 0.33
N MET A 143 10.42 -10.99 0.88
CA MET A 143 8.96 -10.97 1.03
C MET A 143 8.50 -9.85 1.98
N ILE A 144 9.19 -9.67 3.11
CA ILE A 144 8.86 -8.61 4.06
C ILE A 144 9.17 -7.23 3.46
N SER A 145 10.33 -7.07 2.81
CA SER A 145 10.71 -5.84 2.13
C SER A 145 9.68 -5.43 1.08
N LEU A 146 9.24 -6.38 0.24
CA LEU A 146 8.22 -6.12 -0.77
C LEU A 146 6.90 -5.66 -0.15
N ALA A 147 6.44 -6.34 0.91
CA ALA A 147 5.23 -5.96 1.63
C ALA A 147 5.30 -4.51 2.15
N THR A 148 6.46 -4.08 2.64
CA THR A 148 6.64 -2.73 3.19
C THR A 148 6.69 -1.64 2.12
N ILE A 149 7.24 -1.96 0.95
CA ILE A 149 7.25 -1.06 -0.20
C ILE A 149 5.81 -0.86 -0.69
N MET A 150 5.04 -1.94 -0.87
CA MET A 150 3.64 -1.87 -1.28
C MET A 150 2.79 -1.05 -0.31
N ASP A 151 3.08 -1.20 0.97
CA ASP A 151 2.43 -0.46 2.03
C ASP A 151 2.75 1.06 1.98
N SER A 152 4.01 1.40 1.70
CA SER A 152 4.44 2.80 1.50
C SER A 152 3.76 3.47 0.32
N PHE A 153 3.55 2.73 -0.77
CA PHE A 153 2.88 3.25 -1.95
C PHE A 153 1.40 3.47 -1.68
N SER A 154 0.76 2.53 -0.98
CA SER A 154 -0.63 2.67 -0.54
C SER A 154 -0.83 3.94 0.29
N LYS A 155 0.08 4.19 1.24
CA LYS A 155 0.06 5.40 2.08
C LYS A 155 0.29 6.68 1.27
N ALA A 156 1.25 6.68 0.35
CA ALA A 156 1.51 7.82 -0.52
C ALA A 156 0.28 8.17 -1.38
N THR A 157 -0.41 7.17 -1.94
CA THR A 157 -1.66 7.38 -2.70
C THR A 157 -2.75 7.99 -1.84
N VAL A 158 -2.97 7.45 -0.63
CA VAL A 158 -4.00 7.95 0.29
C VAL A 158 -3.70 9.40 0.73
N ASN A 159 -2.44 9.71 1.06
CA ASN A 159 -2.02 11.07 1.41
C ASN A 159 -2.20 12.04 0.25
N TYR A 160 -1.73 11.67 -0.95
CA TYR A 160 -1.87 12.51 -2.13
C TYR A 160 -3.35 12.83 -2.41
N PHE A 161 -4.23 11.84 -2.35
CA PHE A 161 -5.65 12.08 -2.54
C PHE A 161 -6.27 12.92 -1.41
N LYS A 162 -5.82 12.75 -0.16
CA LYS A 162 -6.23 13.62 0.96
C LYS A 162 -5.85 15.07 0.70
N ASP A 163 -4.66 15.32 0.18
CA ASP A 163 -4.21 16.67 -0.16
C ASP A 163 -5.07 17.28 -1.28
N LEU A 164 -5.46 16.49 -2.28
CA LEU A 164 -6.42 16.94 -3.31
C LEU A 164 -7.79 17.31 -2.72
N LEU A 165 -8.29 16.54 -1.75
CA LEU A 165 -9.53 16.86 -1.03
C LEU A 165 -9.41 18.15 -0.21
N ILE A 166 -8.26 18.38 0.44
CA ILE A 166 -7.99 19.63 1.17
C ILE A 166 -7.97 20.83 0.22
N ILE A 167 -7.31 20.70 -0.94
CA ILE A 167 -7.31 21.73 -1.98
C ILE A 167 -8.75 22.03 -2.41
N ALA A 168 -9.54 21.01 -2.75
CA ALA A 168 -10.93 21.17 -3.16
C ALA A 168 -11.79 21.84 -2.07
N ARG A 169 -11.58 21.51 -0.79
CA ARG A 169 -12.27 22.13 0.34
C ARG A 169 -11.90 23.62 0.49
N ASN A 170 -10.62 23.94 0.39
CA ASN A 170 -10.12 25.30 0.61
C ASN A 170 -10.56 26.25 -0.51
N GLU A 171 -10.50 25.82 -1.77
CA GLU A 171 -11.02 26.62 -2.88
C GLU A 171 -12.52 26.90 -2.71
N LYS A 172 -13.30 25.89 -2.33
CA LYS A 172 -14.74 26.05 -2.10
C LYS A 172 -15.05 27.01 -0.95
N LYS A 173 -14.20 27.07 0.09
CA LYS A 173 -14.33 28.02 1.18
C LYS A 173 -14.04 29.45 0.70
N ASN A 174 -13.01 29.63 -0.13
CA ASN A 174 -12.68 30.93 -0.71
C ASN A 174 -13.79 31.44 -1.65
N ASP A 175 -14.43 30.55 -2.41
CA ASP A 175 -15.57 30.91 -3.27
C ASP A 175 -16.79 31.40 -2.48
N ILE A 176 -16.95 30.95 -1.22
CA ILE A 176 -18.04 31.39 -0.33
C ILE A 176 -17.70 32.74 0.34
N GLU A 177 -16.43 33.00 0.65
CA GLU A 177 -15.99 34.24 1.31
C GLU A 177 -15.90 35.45 0.34
N ILE A 178 -15.94 35.21 -0.97
CA ILE A 178 -15.89 36.25 -2.03
C ILE A 178 -17.30 36.68 -2.48
N VAL A 179 -18.36 35.97 -2.06
CA VAL A 179 -19.77 36.25 -2.38
C VAL A 179 -20.45 36.97 -1.22
#